data_AF-A0A1F1Z3V2-F1
#
_entry.id   AF-A0A1F1Z3V2-F1
#
_cell.length_a   1.000
_cell.length_b   1.000
_cell.length_c   1.000
_cell.angle_alpha   90.00
_cell.angle_beta   90.00
_cell.angle_gamma   90.00
#
_symmetry.space_group_name_H-M   'P 1'
#
loop_
_entity.id
_entity.type
_entity.pdbx_description
1 polymer ?
#
loop_
_entity_poly.entity_id
_entity_poly.type
_entity_poly.pdbx_seq_one_letter_code
_entity_poly.pdbx_strand_id
1 'polypeptide(L)'
;MRSPSGNVATLLERLGRSSTPPVKQAPNGITLAEVLGVNHYPEGRQLLFVGSPELHKTLCDNGFAPVWAVPGAAVDQARPRQIEALVIDNAAFDSGPWLKADSGARHYLAQEVFDAGRQIRARGGIVFYLPRPERPLGIDEAFIQSTSTVNLAQIPEEDREENAPQSELWTLLERFLENEYRRTM
;
A
#
# COMPACT_ATOMS: atom_id res chain seq x y z
N MET A 1 -32.63 -43.72 44.08
CA MET A 1 -31.84 -43.77 42.83
C MET A 1 -31.71 -42.36 42.29
N ARG A 2 -30.51 -41.75 42.34
CA ARG A 2 -30.21 -40.45 41.72
C ARG A 2 -29.23 -40.71 40.58
N SER A 3 -29.60 -40.37 39.36
CA SER A 3 -28.71 -40.44 38.18
C SER A 3 -27.62 -39.36 38.27
N PRO A 4 -26.35 -39.66 37.93
CA PRO A 4 -25.27 -38.68 37.93
C PRO A 4 -25.31 -37.89 36.61
N SER A 5 -26.28 -36.99 36.47
CA SER A 5 -26.31 -36.02 35.37
C SER A 5 -25.49 -34.80 35.76
N GLY A 6 -24.21 -34.76 35.39
CA GLY A 6 -23.41 -33.56 35.63
C GLY A 6 -22.02 -33.49 35.03
N ASN A 7 -21.52 -34.50 34.31
CA ASN A 7 -20.14 -34.45 33.78
C ASN A 7 -19.97 -35.01 32.36
N VAL A 8 -21.06 -35.42 31.71
CA VAL A 8 -21.02 -35.94 30.32
C VAL A 8 -20.75 -34.81 29.33
N ALA A 9 -21.34 -33.62 29.54
CA ALA A 9 -21.11 -32.45 28.70
C ALA A 9 -19.63 -32.01 28.71
N THR A 10 -19.00 -31.97 29.88
CA THR A 10 -17.59 -31.60 30.05
C THR A 10 -16.63 -32.63 29.44
N LEU A 11 -16.99 -33.91 29.48
CA LEU A 11 -16.25 -34.98 28.81
C LEU A 11 -16.39 -34.89 27.28
N LEU A 12 -17.59 -34.61 26.77
CA LEU A 12 -17.84 -34.43 25.33
C LEU A 12 -17.14 -33.18 24.78
N GLU A 13 -17.08 -32.09 25.53
CA GLU A 13 -16.33 -30.88 25.18
C GLU A 13 -14.82 -31.15 25.05
N ARG A 14 -14.28 -31.98 25.95
CA ARG A 14 -12.87 -32.39 25.91
C ARG A 14 -12.58 -33.37 24.77
N LEU A 15 -13.50 -34.28 24.47
CA LEU A 15 -13.36 -35.22 23.34
C LEU A 15 -13.49 -34.51 21.99
N GLY A 16 -14.40 -33.53 21.87
CA GLY A 16 -14.59 -32.77 20.64
C GLY A 16 -13.43 -31.83 20.30
N ARG A 17 -12.67 -31.38 21.32
CA ARG A 17 -11.50 -30.50 21.16
C ARG A 17 -10.17 -31.22 20.99
N SER A 18 -10.07 -32.52 21.28
CA SER A 18 -8.79 -33.26 21.16
C SER A 18 -8.35 -33.52 19.71
N SER A 19 -9.24 -33.34 18.73
CA SER A 19 -8.98 -33.64 17.32
C SER A 19 -8.82 -32.41 16.44
N THR A 20 -8.91 -31.20 17.00
CA THR A 20 -8.66 -29.96 16.27
C THR A 20 -7.41 -29.30 16.84
N PRO A 21 -6.34 -29.09 16.04
CA PRO A 21 -5.19 -28.31 16.48
C PRO A 21 -5.68 -26.95 16.99
N PRO A 22 -5.02 -26.35 18.01
CA PRO A 22 -5.34 -25.01 18.43
C PRO A 22 -5.22 -24.06 17.22
N VAL A 23 -6.35 -23.51 16.80
CA VAL A 23 -6.39 -22.49 15.75
C VAL A 23 -5.59 -21.30 16.26
N LYS A 24 -4.57 -20.87 15.52
CA LYS A 24 -3.83 -19.65 15.85
C LYS A 24 -4.83 -18.51 15.96
N GLN A 25 -5.08 -18.03 17.18
CA GLN A 25 -5.90 -16.85 17.39
C GLN A 25 -5.03 -15.64 17.12
N ALA A 26 -5.30 -14.95 16.01
CA ALA A 26 -4.79 -13.61 15.83
C ALA A 26 -5.45 -12.72 16.91
N PRO A 27 -4.70 -11.89 17.65
CA PRO A 27 -5.23 -11.03 18.72
C PRO A 27 -6.43 -10.15 18.31
N ASN A 28 -6.60 -9.94 17.00
CA ASN A 28 -7.58 -9.03 16.40
C ASN A 28 -8.62 -9.76 15.52
N GLY A 29 -8.64 -11.10 15.53
CA GLY A 29 -9.37 -11.90 14.54
C GLY A 29 -8.66 -11.98 13.19
N ILE A 30 -9.17 -12.80 12.26
CA ILE A 30 -8.67 -12.87 10.89
C ILE A 30 -9.21 -11.65 10.13
N THR A 31 -8.34 -10.82 9.56
CA THR A 31 -8.79 -9.67 8.75
C THR A 31 -9.22 -10.12 7.36
N LEU A 32 -10.07 -9.34 6.68
CA LEU A 32 -10.42 -9.63 5.27
C LEU A 32 -9.16 -9.67 4.39
N ALA A 33 -8.18 -8.81 4.68
CA ALA A 33 -6.90 -8.80 3.98
C ALA A 33 -6.12 -10.12 4.15
N GLU A 34 -6.16 -10.72 5.34
CA GLU A 34 -5.56 -12.03 5.60
C GLU A 34 -6.33 -13.16 4.90
N VAL A 35 -7.66 -13.11 4.89
CA VAL A 35 -8.50 -14.09 4.15
C VAL A 35 -8.22 -14.05 2.65
N LEU A 36 -8.11 -12.85 2.09
CA LEU A 36 -7.86 -12.64 0.66
C LEU A 36 -6.39 -12.87 0.28
N GLY A 37 -5.50 -13.10 1.25
CA GLY A 37 -4.08 -13.30 1.01
C GLY A 37 -3.36 -12.06 0.48
N VAL A 38 -3.96 -10.87 0.53
CA VAL A 38 -3.36 -9.61 0.01
C VAL A 38 -2.14 -9.15 0.82
N ASN A 39 -1.89 -9.78 1.97
CA ASN A 39 -0.71 -9.56 2.82
C ASN A 39 0.38 -10.63 2.66
N HIS A 40 0.28 -11.52 1.66
CA HIS A 40 1.37 -12.45 1.33
C HIS A 40 2.32 -11.82 0.33
N TYR A 41 3.55 -11.58 0.78
CA TYR A 41 4.61 -10.99 -0.02
C TYR A 41 5.72 -12.03 -0.24
N PRO A 42 6.31 -12.11 -1.45
CA PRO A 42 7.52 -12.89 -1.64
C PRO A 42 8.67 -12.31 -0.79
N GLU A 43 9.67 -13.13 -0.48
CA GLU A 43 10.84 -12.68 0.27
C GLU A 43 11.55 -11.52 -0.47
N GLY A 44 11.98 -10.51 0.29
CA GLY A 44 12.64 -9.33 -0.24
C GLY A 44 11.91 -8.02 0.05
N ARG A 45 12.46 -6.95 -0.50
CA ARG A 45 11.99 -5.57 -0.37
C ARG A 45 10.94 -5.31 -1.44
N GLN A 46 9.76 -4.88 -1.03
CA GLN A 46 8.57 -4.73 -1.88
C GLN A 46 8.13 -3.27 -1.93
N LEU A 47 7.46 -2.91 -3.02
CA LEU A 47 6.87 -1.60 -3.21
C LEU A 47 5.35 -1.74 -3.15
N LEU A 48 4.69 -0.96 -2.30
CA LEU A 48 3.24 -0.81 -2.38
C LEU A 48 2.93 0.23 -3.47
N PHE A 49 1.94 -0.04 -4.31
CA PHE A 49 1.72 0.73 -5.54
C PHE A 49 0.27 1.18 -5.70
N VAL A 50 0.07 2.50 -5.68
CA VAL A 50 -1.16 3.18 -6.10
C VAL A 50 -0.80 3.94 -7.37
N GLY A 51 -1.04 3.38 -8.55
CA GLY A 51 -0.58 4.03 -9.78
C GLY A 51 -1.22 3.52 -11.06
N SER A 52 -0.72 3.99 -12.20
CA SER A 52 -1.23 3.57 -13.50
C SER A 52 -0.62 2.22 -13.96
N PRO A 53 -1.32 1.45 -14.82
CA PRO A 53 -0.79 0.22 -15.41
C PRO A 53 0.52 0.42 -16.19
N GLU A 54 0.69 1.58 -16.82
CA GLU A 54 1.88 1.94 -17.61
C GLU A 54 3.11 2.09 -16.72
N LEU A 55 2.97 2.77 -15.58
CA LEU A 55 4.06 2.89 -14.61
C LEU A 55 4.34 1.54 -13.94
N HIS A 56 3.30 0.78 -13.60
CA HIS A 56 3.47 -0.57 -13.05
C HIS A 56 4.29 -1.46 -13.99
N LYS A 57 3.95 -1.48 -15.29
CA LYS A 57 4.70 -2.22 -16.29
C LYS A 57 6.16 -1.75 -16.35
N THR A 58 6.38 -0.44 -16.35
CA THR A 58 7.73 0.14 -16.34
C THR A 58 8.56 -0.33 -15.15
N LEU A 59 7.96 -0.38 -13.95
CA LEU A 59 8.62 -0.88 -12.73
C LEU A 59 8.97 -2.36 -12.87
N CYS A 60 8.04 -3.20 -13.34
CA CYS A 60 8.30 -4.63 -13.57
C CYS A 60 9.39 -4.88 -14.62
N ASP A 61 9.36 -4.15 -15.73
CA ASP A 61 10.35 -4.27 -16.80
C ASP A 61 11.77 -3.87 -16.34
N ASN A 62 11.88 -3.13 -15.22
CA ASN A 62 13.15 -2.73 -14.60
C ASN A 62 13.45 -3.52 -13.31
N GLY A 63 12.82 -4.69 -13.10
CA GLY A 63 13.18 -5.63 -12.04
C GLY A 63 12.54 -5.37 -10.67
N PHE A 64 11.64 -4.39 -10.57
CA PHE A 64 10.83 -4.19 -9.36
C PHE A 64 9.62 -5.12 -9.36
N ALA A 65 9.16 -5.50 -8.17
CA ALA A 65 7.91 -6.25 -7.97
C ALA A 65 6.90 -5.39 -7.19
N PRO A 66 6.31 -4.36 -7.82
CA PRO A 66 5.28 -3.56 -7.16
C PRO A 66 4.05 -4.42 -6.86
N VAL A 67 3.53 -4.28 -5.64
CA VAL A 67 2.26 -4.88 -5.21
C VAL A 67 1.18 -3.82 -5.24
N TRP A 68 0.11 -4.11 -5.97
CA TRP A 68 -1.05 -3.24 -6.03
C TRP A 68 -1.65 -3.00 -4.65
N ALA A 69 -1.81 -1.73 -4.31
CA ALA A 69 -2.59 -1.31 -3.16
C ALA A 69 -4.08 -1.52 -3.48
N VAL A 70 -4.75 -2.26 -2.61
CA VAL A 70 -6.17 -2.60 -2.75
C VAL A 70 -6.98 -1.71 -1.81
N PRO A 71 -7.97 -0.95 -2.32
CA PRO A 71 -8.88 -0.19 -1.45
C PRO A 71 -9.55 -1.07 -0.40
N GLY A 72 -9.64 -0.58 0.83
CA GLY A 72 -10.09 -1.32 2.01
C GLY A 72 -9.02 -2.20 2.66
N ALA A 73 -7.84 -2.35 2.06
CA ALA A 73 -6.74 -3.16 2.59
C ALA A 73 -5.37 -2.46 2.52
N ALA A 74 -5.27 -1.27 1.93
CA ALA A 74 -3.97 -0.64 1.66
C ALA A 74 -3.19 -0.33 2.94
N VAL A 75 -3.89 0.03 4.01
CA VAL A 75 -3.28 0.25 5.34
C VAL A 75 -2.73 -1.06 5.91
N ASP A 76 -3.45 -2.16 5.78
CA ASP A 76 -2.99 -3.48 6.24
C ASP A 76 -1.81 -3.97 5.39
N GLN A 77 -1.88 -3.79 4.06
CA GLN A 77 -0.80 -4.06 3.13
C GLN A 77 0.45 -3.21 3.42
N ALA A 78 0.27 -2.00 3.94
CA ALA A 78 1.36 -1.12 4.33
C ALA A 78 2.01 -1.53 5.66
N ARG A 79 1.45 -2.42 6.49
CA ARG A 79 2.03 -2.77 7.80
C ARG A 79 3.30 -3.66 7.77
N PRO A 80 3.42 -4.66 6.89
CA PRO A 80 4.57 -5.56 6.88
C PRO A 80 5.88 -4.82 6.58
N ARG A 81 6.96 -5.24 7.24
CA ARG A 81 8.30 -4.63 7.09
C ARG A 81 8.91 -4.85 5.71
N GLN A 82 8.39 -5.81 4.95
CA GLN A 82 8.80 -6.10 3.58
C GLN A 82 8.45 -4.94 2.64
N ILE A 83 7.39 -4.18 2.91
CA ILE A 83 7.05 -2.99 2.13
C ILE A 83 7.98 -1.84 2.53
N GLU A 84 8.89 -1.43 1.67
CA GLU A 84 9.87 -0.38 2.00
C GLU A 84 9.47 1.00 1.50
N ALA A 85 8.67 1.03 0.44
CA ALA A 85 8.17 2.27 -0.11
C ALA A 85 6.74 2.13 -0.63
N LEU A 86 6.06 3.27 -0.69
CA LEU A 86 4.80 3.44 -1.39
C LEU A 86 5.03 4.40 -2.55
N VAL A 87 4.62 3.99 -3.74
CA VAL A 87 4.61 4.85 -4.93
C VAL A 87 3.16 5.21 -5.23
N ILE A 88 2.89 6.51 -5.26
CA ILE A 88 1.59 7.11 -5.57
C ILE A 88 1.72 7.85 -6.89
N ASP A 89 1.07 7.36 -7.93
CA ASP A 89 0.94 8.01 -9.22
C ASP A 89 -0.50 8.48 -9.40
N ASN A 90 -0.68 9.80 -9.52
CA ASN A 90 -2.01 10.42 -9.48
C ASN A 90 -2.88 10.08 -10.70
N ALA A 91 -2.33 9.47 -11.76
CA ALA A 91 -3.13 8.85 -12.83
C ALA A 91 -4.07 7.76 -12.31
N ALA A 92 -3.73 7.10 -11.19
CA ALA A 92 -4.61 6.11 -10.54
C ALA A 92 -5.96 6.69 -10.10
N PHE A 93 -6.09 8.00 -10.02
CA PHE A 93 -7.33 8.65 -9.60
C PHE A 93 -8.26 8.99 -10.77
N ASP A 94 -7.86 8.72 -12.03
CA ASP A 94 -8.70 8.84 -13.23
C ASP A 94 -9.39 7.53 -13.60
N SER A 95 -8.91 6.39 -13.11
CA SER A 95 -9.42 5.09 -13.49
C SER A 95 -9.13 4.01 -12.44
N GLY A 96 -9.74 2.84 -12.58
CA GLY A 96 -9.44 1.70 -11.71
C GLY A 96 -9.98 1.84 -10.28
N PRO A 97 -9.39 1.09 -9.32
CA PRO A 97 -9.93 0.98 -7.96
C PRO A 97 -9.86 2.26 -7.13
N TRP A 98 -8.89 3.13 -7.44
CA TRP A 98 -8.64 4.40 -6.75
C TRP A 98 -9.31 5.60 -7.44
N LEU A 99 -10.19 5.34 -8.42
CA LEU A 99 -10.92 6.36 -9.15
C LEU A 99 -11.52 7.41 -8.21
N LYS A 100 -11.20 8.68 -8.48
CA LYS A 100 -11.68 9.86 -7.74
C LYS A 100 -11.29 9.91 -6.26
N ALA A 101 -10.22 9.22 -5.85
CA ALA A 101 -9.72 9.32 -4.48
C ALA A 101 -9.34 10.75 -4.09
N ASP A 102 -8.92 11.59 -5.03
CA ASP A 102 -8.53 12.99 -4.85
C ASP A 102 -9.70 13.99 -4.97
N SER A 103 -10.94 13.53 -5.14
CA SER A 103 -12.06 14.39 -5.56
C SER A 103 -12.82 15.12 -4.44
N GLY A 104 -12.51 14.90 -3.15
CA GLY A 104 -13.35 15.37 -2.04
C GLY A 104 -14.55 14.47 -1.77
N ALA A 105 -15.24 14.01 -2.82
CA ALA A 105 -16.42 13.14 -2.70
C ALA A 105 -16.09 11.74 -2.17
N ARG A 106 -14.84 11.28 -2.36
CA ARG A 106 -14.33 9.98 -1.87
C ARG A 106 -13.18 10.18 -0.91
N HIS A 107 -13.31 11.13 0.01
CA HIS A 107 -12.29 11.43 1.01
C HIS A 107 -11.82 10.21 1.82
N TYR A 108 -12.67 9.19 2.01
CA TYR A 108 -12.26 7.93 2.66
C TYR A 108 -11.14 7.19 1.91
N LEU A 109 -11.09 7.28 0.57
CA LEU A 109 -9.98 6.72 -0.22
C LEU A 109 -8.71 7.56 -0.05
N ALA A 110 -8.82 8.90 -0.08
CA ALA A 110 -7.70 9.78 0.22
C ALA A 110 -7.11 9.50 1.61
N GLN A 111 -7.99 9.35 2.61
CA GLN A 111 -7.63 8.98 3.98
C GLN A 111 -6.91 7.63 4.02
N GLU A 112 -7.38 6.64 3.26
CA GLU A 112 -6.72 5.33 3.21
C GLU A 112 -5.31 5.41 2.61
N VAL A 113 -5.13 6.15 1.51
CA VAL A 113 -3.80 6.40 0.91
C VAL A 113 -2.89 7.12 1.91
N PHE A 114 -3.41 8.14 2.57
CA PHE A 114 -2.70 8.90 3.59
C PHE A 114 -2.26 8.00 4.76
N ASP A 115 -3.17 7.18 5.28
CA ASP A 115 -2.86 6.29 6.40
C ASP A 115 -1.87 5.19 6.01
N ALA A 116 -1.96 4.64 4.79
CA ALA A 116 -0.97 3.71 4.27
C ALA A 116 0.43 4.35 4.18
N GLY A 117 0.52 5.58 3.66
CA GLY A 117 1.76 6.34 3.60
C GLY A 117 2.32 6.63 5.01
N ARG A 118 1.45 7.00 5.95
CA ARG A 118 1.82 7.20 7.36
C ARG A 118 2.38 5.94 8.01
N GLN A 119 1.78 4.76 7.75
CA GLN A 119 2.31 3.49 8.27
C GLN A 119 3.73 3.20 7.76
N ILE A 120 3.98 3.45 6.47
CA ILE A 120 5.29 3.26 5.86
C ILE A 120 6.33 4.24 6.43
N ARG A 121 5.97 5.52 6.55
CA ARG A 121 6.89 6.54 7.11
C ARG A 121 7.20 6.34 8.58
N ALA A 122 6.24 5.87 9.37
CA ALA A 122 6.45 5.59 10.80
C ALA A 122 7.57 4.56 11.05
N ARG A 123 7.90 3.72 10.05
CA ARG A 123 9.02 2.77 10.11
C ARG A 123 10.26 3.20 9.31
N GLY A 124 10.31 4.44 8.83
CA GLY A 124 11.43 4.97 8.03
C GLY A 124 11.37 4.62 6.54
N GLY A 125 10.25 4.10 6.03
CA GLY A 125 10.05 3.89 4.60
C GLY A 125 9.78 5.20 3.84
N ILE A 126 9.87 5.14 2.51
CA ILE A 126 9.74 6.31 1.64
C ILE A 126 8.39 6.30 0.93
N VAL A 127 7.71 7.44 0.89
CA VAL A 127 6.48 7.60 0.11
C VAL A 127 6.77 8.56 -1.04
N PHE A 128 6.69 8.05 -2.26
CA PHE A 128 6.90 8.80 -3.51
C PHE A 128 5.56 9.25 -4.07
N TYR A 129 5.48 10.52 -4.45
CA TYR A 129 4.37 11.10 -5.18
C TYR A 129 4.77 11.51 -6.58
N LEU A 130 4.03 11.01 -7.57
CA LEU A 130 4.20 11.26 -8.99
C LEU A 130 2.98 12.04 -9.52
N PRO A 131 3.11 13.36 -9.68
CA PRO A 131 2.07 14.18 -10.30
C PRO A 131 2.15 14.07 -11.82
N ARG A 132 1.06 13.68 -12.48
CA ARG A 132 0.97 13.71 -13.94
C ARG A 132 0.73 15.14 -14.45
N PRO A 133 1.46 15.57 -15.49
CA PRO A 133 1.37 16.94 -16.02
C PRO A 133 -0.02 17.33 -16.51
N GLU A 134 -0.75 16.39 -17.11
CA GLU A 134 -2.05 16.64 -17.73
C GLU A 134 -3.20 16.73 -16.71
N ARG A 135 -2.95 16.33 -15.46
CA ARG A 135 -4.01 16.18 -14.46
C ARG A 135 -4.16 17.45 -13.64
N PRO A 136 -5.36 18.08 -13.58
CA PRO A 136 -5.59 19.18 -12.66
C PRO A 136 -5.52 18.69 -11.21
N LEU A 137 -5.10 19.58 -10.31
CA LEU A 137 -5.04 19.26 -8.88
C LEU A 137 -6.43 18.94 -8.32
N GLY A 138 -6.58 17.76 -7.73
CA GLY A 138 -7.77 17.34 -7.00
C GLY A 138 -7.94 18.07 -5.66
N ILE A 139 -9.17 18.08 -5.13
CA ILE A 139 -9.52 18.72 -3.85
C ILE A 139 -8.72 18.11 -2.68
N ASP A 140 -8.63 16.78 -2.62
CA ASP A 140 -7.89 16.06 -1.57
C ASP A 140 -6.42 15.81 -1.97
N GLU A 141 -5.97 16.29 -3.12
CA GLU A 141 -4.64 15.95 -3.64
C GLU A 141 -3.52 16.49 -2.74
N ALA A 142 -3.66 17.71 -2.24
CA ALA A 142 -2.70 18.29 -1.28
C ALA A 142 -2.65 17.47 0.03
N PHE A 143 -3.79 16.93 0.47
CA PHE A 143 -3.85 16.06 1.64
C PHE A 143 -3.09 14.74 1.39
N ILE A 144 -3.32 14.10 0.24
CA ILE A 144 -2.56 12.90 -0.17
C ILE A 144 -1.06 13.23 -0.27
N GLN A 145 -0.67 14.33 -0.92
CA GLN A 145 0.72 14.75 -1.05
C GLN A 145 1.41 14.98 0.29
N SER A 146 0.68 15.42 1.33
CA SER A 146 1.26 15.68 2.65
C SER A 146 1.77 14.42 3.37
N THR A 147 1.29 13.22 2.97
CA THR A 147 1.86 11.97 3.47
C THR A 147 3.20 11.64 2.80
N SER A 148 3.53 12.26 1.67
CA SER A 148 4.67 11.88 0.85
C SER A 148 5.99 12.36 1.47
N THR A 149 7.01 11.52 1.38
CA THR A 149 8.39 11.91 1.71
C THR A 149 8.99 12.70 0.55
N VAL A 150 8.63 12.33 -0.67
CA VAL A 150 9.16 12.88 -1.92
C VAL A 150 8.00 13.24 -2.82
N ASN A 151 7.98 14.48 -3.30
CA ASN A 151 7.13 14.90 -4.39
C ASN A 151 8.00 15.18 -5.61
N LEU A 152 7.89 14.35 -6.65
CA LEU A 152 8.78 14.43 -7.82
C LEU A 152 8.53 15.66 -8.71
N ALA A 153 7.47 16.45 -8.50
CA ALA A 153 7.35 17.78 -9.10
C ALA A 153 8.13 18.88 -8.37
N GLN A 154 8.49 18.65 -7.11
CA GLN A 154 9.04 19.67 -6.21
C GLN A 154 10.33 19.16 -5.57
N ILE A 155 11.25 18.65 -6.40
CA ILE A 155 12.56 18.19 -5.96
C ILE A 155 13.44 19.42 -5.73
N PRO A 156 13.93 19.68 -4.50
CA PRO A 156 14.87 20.76 -4.23
C PRO A 156 16.10 20.67 -5.12
N GLU A 157 16.66 21.82 -5.54
CA GLU A 157 17.90 21.83 -6.33
C GLU A 157 19.07 21.17 -5.59
N GLU A 158 19.07 21.24 -4.26
CA GLU A 158 20.03 20.61 -3.35
C GLU A 158 20.03 19.07 -3.47
N ASP A 159 18.86 18.45 -3.64
CA ASP A 159 18.73 17.00 -3.87
C ASP A 159 19.14 16.60 -5.30
N ARG A 160 19.29 17.59 -6.20
CA ARG A 160 19.78 17.44 -7.57
C ARG A 160 21.26 17.78 -7.72
N GLU A 161 21.94 18.26 -6.67
CA GLU A 161 23.37 18.54 -6.74
C GLU A 161 24.14 17.26 -7.07
N GLU A 162 25.02 17.36 -8.07
CA GLU A 162 25.83 16.25 -8.56
C GLU A 162 26.57 15.60 -7.36
N ASN A 163 26.31 14.30 -7.13
CA ASN A 163 26.93 13.36 -6.18
C ASN A 163 26.08 12.87 -4.99
N ALA A 164 24.83 13.28 -4.80
CA ALA A 164 23.94 12.58 -3.87
C ALA A 164 23.56 11.19 -4.46
N PRO A 165 23.85 10.06 -3.77
CA PRO A 165 23.51 8.74 -4.28
C PRO A 165 21.99 8.55 -4.27
N GLN A 166 21.37 8.69 -5.45
CA GLN A 166 19.95 8.42 -5.64
C GLN A 166 19.70 6.92 -5.79
N SER A 167 18.55 6.46 -5.28
CA SER A 167 18.15 5.06 -5.44
C SER A 167 17.76 4.75 -6.90
N GLU A 168 17.93 3.49 -7.33
CA GLU A 168 17.49 3.05 -8.66
C GLU A 168 15.99 3.33 -8.91
N LEU A 169 15.17 3.18 -7.87
CA LEU A 169 13.74 3.50 -7.93
C LEU A 169 13.52 4.99 -8.20
N TRP A 170 14.23 5.87 -7.51
CA TRP A 170 14.13 7.32 -7.71
C TRP A 170 14.42 7.69 -9.16
N THR A 171 15.58 7.29 -9.67
CA THR A 171 16.01 7.60 -11.06
C THR A 171 15.02 7.06 -12.08
N LEU A 172 14.44 5.88 -11.82
CA LEU A 172 13.42 5.30 -12.70
C LEU A 172 12.14 6.13 -12.73
N LEU A 173 11.66 6.58 -11.56
CA LEU A 173 10.43 7.37 -11.43
C LEU A 173 10.60 8.77 -12.05
N GLU A 174 11.75 9.42 -11.86
CA GLU A 174 12.07 10.69 -12.52
C GLU A 174 12.08 10.54 -14.05
N ARG A 175 12.83 9.56 -14.57
CA ARG A 175 12.92 9.30 -16.01
C ARG A 175 11.55 9.01 -16.61
N PHE A 176 10.71 8.26 -15.89
CA PHE A 176 9.35 7.99 -16.32
C PHE A 176 8.55 9.29 -16.40
N LEU A 177 8.61 10.13 -15.38
CA LEU A 177 7.89 11.40 -15.34
C LEU A 177 8.36 12.36 -16.45
N GLU A 178 9.67 12.49 -16.67
CA GLU A 178 10.24 13.31 -17.75
C GLU A 178 9.72 12.89 -19.14
N ASN A 179 9.61 11.58 -19.38
CA ASN A 179 9.08 11.07 -20.64
C ASN A 179 7.61 11.45 -20.85
N GLU A 180 6.82 11.49 -19.77
CA GLU A 180 5.42 11.90 -19.82
C GLU A 180 5.31 13.41 -20.09
N TYR A 181 6.14 14.24 -19.45
CA TYR A 181 6.21 15.67 -19.78
C TYR A 181 6.56 15.92 -21.26
N ARG A 182 7.47 15.13 -21.85
CA ARG A 182 7.82 15.26 -23.28
C ARG A 182 6.70 14.84 -24.24
N ARG A 183 5.78 13.97 -23.82
CA ARG A 183 4.64 13.55 -24.64
C ARG A 183 3.55 14.63 -24.73
N THR A 184 3.52 15.54 -23.75
CA THR A 184 2.51 16.60 -23.63
C THR A 184 2.89 17.91 -24.30
N MET A 185 4.15 18.07 -24.72
CA MET A 185 4.66 19.24 -25.45
C MET A 185 4.61 19.01 -26.95
#